data_AF-A0A369HP00-F1
#
_entry.id   AF-A0A369HP00-F1
#
_cell.length_a   1.000
_cell.length_b   1.000
_cell.length_c   1.000
_cell.angle_alpha   90.00
_cell.angle_beta   90.00
_cell.angle_gamma   90.00
#
_symmetry.space_group_name_H-M   'P 1'
#
loop_
_entity.id
_entity.type
_entity.pdbx_description
1 polymer ?
#
loop_
_entity_poly.entity_id
_entity_poly.type
_entity_poly.pdbx_seq_one_letter_code
_entity_poly.pdbx_strand_id
1 'polypeptide(L)'
;MASPLARYTLVFYAPPAAVTACKAAIFRAGAGRYPGSGNYTECCWSASGTGQFRPGDAANPHIGRPGALEETPEVRVETLCVGVDVVRDAVAALKTAHPYEEPAYQLPQTPRGIASSSCHRCEHQGRHVVLLAPHLNFRRHARLGRVRHPCRRHHPASQHRFAQ
;
A
#
# COMPACT_ATOMS: atom_id res chain seq x y z
N MET A 1 -21.49 4.44 -11.00
CA MET A 1 -20.77 3.81 -9.88
C MET A 1 -19.31 4.20 -9.99
N ALA A 2 -18.70 4.78 -8.94
CA ALA A 2 -17.29 5.16 -8.98
C ALA A 2 -16.43 3.88 -9.04
N SER A 3 -15.60 3.76 -10.08
CA SER A 3 -14.64 2.66 -10.18
C SER A 3 -13.70 2.73 -8.97
N PRO A 4 -13.40 1.61 -8.28
CA PRO A 4 -12.50 1.64 -7.14
C PRO A 4 -11.15 2.22 -7.57
N LEU A 5 -10.75 3.32 -6.95
CA LEU A 5 -9.52 4.03 -7.27
C LEU A 5 -8.33 3.07 -7.16
N ALA A 6 -7.53 3.01 -8.22
CA ALA A 6 -6.29 2.25 -8.24
C ALA A 6 -5.35 2.76 -7.13
N ARG A 7 -4.61 1.84 -6.50
CA ARG A 7 -3.66 2.14 -5.43
C ARG A 7 -2.25 1.87 -5.95
N TYR A 8 -1.37 2.82 -5.70
CA TYR A 8 0.04 2.75 -6.07
C TYR A 8 0.87 2.96 -4.81
N THR A 9 2.01 2.29 -4.72
CA THR A 9 3.03 2.67 -3.73
C THR A 9 4.09 3.46 -4.47
N LEU A 10 4.31 4.71 -4.07
CA LEU A 10 5.45 5.49 -4.52
C LEU A 10 6.64 5.13 -3.63
N VAL A 11 7.66 4.54 -4.23
CA VAL A 11 8.95 4.25 -3.60
C VAL A 11 10.00 5.15 -4.24
N PHE A 12 10.78 5.89 -3.45
CA PHE A 12 11.90 6.67 -3.96
C PHE A 12 13.08 6.65 -2.99
N TYR A 13 14.24 7.05 -3.49
CA TYR A 13 15.50 7.10 -2.76
C TYR A 13 16.02 8.53 -2.82
N ALA A 14 16.45 9.07 -1.68
CA ALA A 14 17.00 10.42 -1.62
C ALA A 14 18.11 10.53 -0.56
N PRO A 15 19.06 11.47 -0.72
CA PRO A 15 20.03 11.79 0.32
C PRO A 15 19.34 12.26 1.61
N PRO A 16 19.85 11.90 2.80
CA PRO A 16 19.25 12.27 4.08
C PRO A 16 18.92 13.77 4.21
N ALA A 17 19.75 14.64 3.63
CA ALA A 17 19.54 16.09 3.64
C ALA A 17 18.30 16.55 2.83
N ALA A 18 17.94 15.84 1.76
CA ALA A 18 16.83 16.19 0.87
C ALA A 18 15.51 15.48 1.20
N VAL A 19 15.55 14.39 1.98
CA VAL A 19 14.38 13.53 2.29
C VAL A 19 13.21 14.33 2.85
N THR A 20 13.47 15.25 3.78
CA THR A 20 12.42 16.07 4.40
C THR A 20 11.70 16.94 3.38
N ALA A 21 12.44 17.57 2.46
CA ALA A 21 11.87 18.40 1.41
C ALA A 21 11.06 17.56 0.40
N CYS A 22 11.59 16.40 -0.01
CA CYS A 22 10.88 15.47 -0.89
C CYS A 22 9.57 14.96 -0.27
N LYS A 23 9.59 14.56 1.01
CA LYS A 23 8.39 14.13 1.76
C LYS A 23 7.32 15.22 1.79
N ALA A 24 7.71 16.45 2.13
CA ALA A 24 6.78 17.57 2.15
C ALA A 24 6.16 17.84 0.76
N ALA A 25 6.95 17.75 -0.31
CA ALA A 25 6.47 17.96 -1.67
C ALA A 25 5.42 16.93 -2.11
N ILE A 26 5.68 15.64 -1.90
CA ILE A 26 4.75 14.57 -2.29
C ILE A 26 3.48 14.57 -1.44
N PHE A 27 3.58 14.93 -0.15
CA PHE A 27 2.41 14.99 0.73
C PHE A 27 1.48 16.14 0.38
N ARG A 28 2.01 17.30 -0.02
CA ARG A 28 1.21 18.39 -0.58
C ARG A 28 0.47 17.97 -1.86
N ALA A 29 1.09 17.11 -2.67
CA ALA A 29 0.46 16.52 -3.87
C ALA A 29 -0.60 15.44 -3.55
N GLY A 30 -0.79 15.09 -2.28
CA GLY A 30 -1.83 14.14 -1.84
C GLY A 30 -1.35 12.71 -1.65
N ALA A 31 -0.06 12.43 -1.80
CA ALA A 31 0.52 11.15 -1.39
C ALA A 31 0.44 10.98 0.15
N GLY A 32 0.41 9.74 0.62
CA GLY A 32 0.38 9.43 2.06
C GLY A 32 -0.98 9.66 2.72
N ARG A 33 -2.05 9.83 1.95
CA ARG A 33 -3.43 9.88 2.47
C ARG A 33 -4.03 8.49 2.48
N TYR A 34 -4.32 7.96 3.67
CA TYR A 34 -4.91 6.64 3.79
C TYR A 34 -6.43 6.68 3.59
N PRO A 35 -7.00 5.84 2.69
CA PRO A 35 -8.44 5.80 2.49
C PRO A 35 -9.11 5.12 3.70
N GLY A 36 -9.77 5.90 4.54
CA GLY A 36 -10.50 5.41 5.72
C GLY A 36 -11.05 6.55 6.58
N SER A 37 -11.86 6.21 7.59
CA SER A 37 -12.44 7.18 8.52
C SER A 37 -11.43 7.86 9.44
N GLY A 38 -10.22 7.32 9.54
CA GLY A 38 -9.16 7.84 10.42
C GLY A 38 -8.44 9.10 9.92
N ASN A 39 -8.69 9.53 8.68
CA ASN A 39 -8.09 10.74 8.09
C ASN A 39 -6.56 10.86 8.28
N TYR A 40 -5.85 9.73 8.16
CA TYR A 40 -4.39 9.72 8.26
C TYR A 40 -3.77 10.38 7.02
N THR A 41 -2.97 11.41 7.26
CA THR A 41 -2.20 12.14 6.25
C THR A 41 -0.71 11.92 6.46
N GLU A 42 0.10 12.22 5.45
CA GLU A 42 1.58 12.19 5.56
C GLU A 42 2.15 10.82 5.95
N CYS A 43 1.41 9.75 5.64
CA CYS A 43 1.82 8.38 5.93
C CYS A 43 2.95 7.98 4.99
N CYS A 44 4.12 7.68 5.56
CA CYS A 44 5.21 7.04 4.84
C CYS A 44 5.94 6.05 5.75
N TRP A 45 6.58 5.06 5.12
CA TRP A 45 7.62 4.27 5.75
C TRP A 45 8.97 4.73 5.19
N SER A 46 10.01 4.70 6.01
CA SER A 46 11.36 5.02 5.52
C SER A 46 12.44 4.21 6.21
N ALA A 47 13.48 3.86 5.46
CA ALA A 47 14.67 3.18 5.96
C ALA A 47 15.94 3.75 5.32
N SER A 48 16.99 3.88 6.13
CA SER A 48 18.33 4.23 5.67
C SER A 48 19.01 3.03 5.00
N GLY A 49 19.79 3.30 3.97
CA GLY A 49 20.60 2.31 3.27
C GLY A 49 21.75 2.98 2.53
N THR A 50 22.45 2.19 1.71
CA THR A 50 23.53 2.68 0.87
C THR A 50 23.14 2.48 -0.59
N GLY A 51 23.07 3.57 -1.34
CA GLY A 51 22.95 3.56 -2.79
C GLY A 51 24.33 3.39 -3.42
N GLN A 52 24.41 2.61 -4.50
CA GLN A 52 25.64 2.41 -5.26
C GLN A 52 25.39 2.71 -6.72
N PHE A 53 26.27 3.52 -7.33
CA PHE A 53 26.19 3.84 -8.75
C PHE A 53 27.58 4.02 -9.35
N ARG A 54 27.67 3.91 -10.67
CA ARG A 54 28.87 4.22 -11.45
C ARG A 54 28.46 5.19 -12.56
N PRO A 55 28.83 6.48 -12.48
CA PRO A 55 28.51 7.44 -13.52
C PRO A 55 29.22 7.04 -14.82
N GLY A 56 28.47 7.02 -15.94
CA GLY A 56 29.07 6.89 -17.26
C GLY A 56 29.79 8.18 -17.67
N ASP A 57 30.56 8.12 -18.76
CA ASP A 57 31.42 9.23 -19.20
C ASP A 57 30.66 10.51 -19.58
N ALA A 58 29.37 10.38 -19.92
CA ALA A 58 28.49 11.50 -20.26
C ALA A 58 27.59 11.96 -19.10
N ALA A 59 27.68 11.34 -17.91
CA ALA A 59 26.85 11.70 -16.78
C ALA A 59 27.37 12.97 -16.09
N ASN A 60 26.46 13.84 -15.63
CA ASN A 60 26.77 14.98 -14.76
C ASN A 60 26.27 14.70 -13.33
N PRO A 61 26.92 13.78 -12.58
CA PRO A 61 26.43 13.37 -11.28
C PRO A 61 26.57 14.50 -10.26
N HIS A 62 25.58 14.62 -9.36
CA HIS A 62 25.65 15.55 -8.24
C HIS A 62 26.79 15.18 -7.25
N ILE A 63 27.18 13.90 -7.21
CA ILE A 63 28.24 13.35 -6.35
C ILE A 63 29.02 12.28 -7.14
N GLY A 64 30.35 12.32 -7.09
CA GLY A 64 31.22 11.25 -7.61
C GLY A 64 32.02 11.60 -8.87
N ARG A 65 32.87 10.67 -9.31
CA ARG A 65 33.69 10.80 -10.54
C ARG A 65 33.23 9.83 -11.64
N PRO A 66 33.19 10.26 -12.92
CA PRO A 66 32.94 9.35 -14.03
C PRO A 66 33.88 8.13 -14.01
N GLY A 67 33.32 6.95 -14.23
CA GLY A 67 34.05 5.67 -14.25
C GLY A 67 34.38 5.07 -12.87
N ALA A 68 34.23 5.81 -11.77
CA ALA A 68 34.44 5.28 -10.42
C ALA A 68 33.14 4.69 -9.83
N LEU A 69 33.28 3.64 -9.03
CA LEU A 69 32.16 3.14 -8.22
C LEU A 69 31.98 4.06 -7.02
N GLU A 70 30.77 4.58 -6.86
CA GLU A 70 30.43 5.51 -5.79
C GLU A 70 29.36 4.89 -4.90
N GLU A 71 29.54 5.04 -3.59
CA GLU A 71 28.59 4.60 -2.57
C GLU A 71 28.15 5.81 -1.76
N THR A 72 26.84 5.99 -1.62
CA THR A 72 26.28 7.16 -0.92
C THR A 72 25.19 6.73 0.05
N PRO A 73 25.13 7.35 1.25
CA PRO A 73 24.04 7.09 2.17
C PRO A 73 22.73 7.65 1.61
N GLU A 74 21.71 6.81 1.54
CA GLU A 74 20.38 7.16 1.02
C GLU A 74 19.29 6.72 1.97
N VAL A 75 18.11 7.33 1.83
CA VAL A 75 16.90 6.91 2.54
C VAL A 75 15.88 6.46 1.50
N ARG A 76 15.46 5.20 1.61
CA ARG A 76 14.29 4.68 0.91
C ARG A 76 13.04 5.19 1.61
N VAL A 77 12.11 5.76 0.85
CA VAL A 77 10.82 6.22 1.34
C VAL A 77 9.71 5.57 0.54
N GLU A 78 8.69 5.07 1.22
CA GLU A 78 7.52 4.43 0.63
C GLU A 78 6.24 5.11 1.11
N THR A 79 5.33 5.44 0.19
CA THR A 79 4.05 6.04 0.54
C THR A 79 2.94 5.58 -0.39
N LEU A 80 1.71 5.56 0.14
CA LEU A 80 0.50 5.19 -0.61
C LEU A 80 0.02 6.37 -1.45
N CYS A 81 -0.30 6.12 -2.71
CA CYS A 81 -1.01 7.03 -3.60
C CYS A 81 -2.33 6.38 -4.05
N VAL A 82 -3.44 7.10 -3.90
CA VAL A 82 -4.77 6.62 -4.28
C VAL A 82 -5.26 7.41 -5.49
N GLY A 83 -5.36 6.75 -6.64
CA GLY A 83 -5.71 7.37 -7.92
C GLY A 83 -4.49 7.62 -8.82
N VAL A 84 -4.74 7.60 -10.14
CA VAL A 84 -3.71 7.84 -11.17
C VAL A 84 -3.25 9.29 -11.17
N ASP A 85 -4.15 10.23 -10.89
CA ASP A 85 -3.81 11.65 -10.89
C ASP A 85 -2.91 12.01 -9.71
N VAL A 86 -3.23 11.50 -8.51
CA VAL A 86 -2.41 11.70 -7.30
C VAL A 86 -0.99 11.16 -7.48
N VAL A 87 -0.82 9.98 -8.08
CA VAL A 87 0.53 9.43 -8.29
C VAL A 87 1.30 10.24 -9.34
N ARG A 88 0.65 10.76 -10.39
CA ARG A 88 1.29 11.64 -11.37
C ARG A 88 1.75 12.94 -10.72
N ASP A 89 0.89 13.58 -9.94
CA ASP A 89 1.19 14.84 -9.25
C ASP A 89 2.30 14.64 -8.21
N ALA A 90 2.27 13.53 -7.47
CA ALA A 90 3.31 13.18 -6.51
C ALA A 90 4.67 12.96 -7.19
N VAL A 91 4.72 12.30 -8.34
CA VAL A 91 5.96 12.09 -9.10
C VAL A 91 6.50 13.42 -9.64
N ALA A 92 5.63 14.30 -10.17
CA ALA A 92 6.05 15.62 -10.64
C ALA A 92 6.61 16.48 -9.50
N ALA A 93 5.95 16.46 -8.34
CA ALA A 93 6.41 17.15 -7.13
C ALA A 93 7.74 16.58 -6.62
N LEU A 94 7.90 15.25 -6.64
CA LEU A 94 9.15 14.58 -6.29
C LEU A 94 10.29 15.05 -7.21
N LYS A 95 10.10 14.97 -8.54
CA LYS A 95 11.13 15.38 -9.52
C LYS A 95 11.57 16.83 -9.36
N THR A 96 10.65 17.72 -8.96
CA THR A 96 10.96 19.13 -8.73
C THR A 96 11.74 19.36 -7.44
N ALA A 97 11.45 18.58 -6.39
CA ALA A 97 12.09 18.73 -5.08
C ALA A 97 13.39 17.92 -4.94
N HIS A 98 13.63 16.96 -5.82
CA HIS A 98 14.76 16.05 -5.72
C HIS A 98 16.07 16.72 -6.16
N PRO A 99 17.20 16.52 -5.44
CA PRO A 99 18.48 17.13 -5.81
C PRO A 99 19.11 16.52 -7.07
N TYR A 100 18.79 15.27 -7.39
CA TYR A 100 19.29 14.59 -8.58
C TYR A 100 18.40 14.87 -9.79
N GLU A 101 19.04 15.09 -10.93
CA GLU A 101 18.40 15.33 -12.23
C GLU A 101 17.46 14.17 -12.63
N GLU A 102 17.93 12.93 -12.43
CA GLU A 102 17.16 11.72 -12.65
C GLU A 102 16.94 10.95 -11.33
N PRO A 103 15.85 11.24 -10.58
CA PRO A 103 15.54 10.51 -9.36
C PRO A 103 15.10 9.07 -9.66
N ALA A 104 15.65 8.11 -8.92
CA ALA A 104 15.18 6.72 -8.95
C ALA A 104 13.89 6.58 -8.14
N TYR A 105 12.81 6.11 -8.78
CA TYR A 105 11.54 5.80 -8.12
C TYR A 105 10.84 4.60 -8.74
N GLN A 106 9.96 3.95 -7.98
CA GLN A 106 9.14 2.84 -8.40
C GLN A 106 7.67 3.11 -8.07
N LEU A 107 6.77 2.61 -8.92
CA LEU A 107 5.33 2.76 -8.79
C LEU A 107 4.60 1.41 -8.86
N PRO A 108 4.91 0.42 -8.00
CA PRO A 108 4.15 -0.81 -7.97
C PRO A 108 2.67 -0.53 -7.71
N GLN A 109 1.82 -1.08 -8.56
CA GLN A 109 0.38 -1.11 -8.32
C GLN A 109 0.11 -2.08 -7.16
N THR A 110 -0.54 -1.58 -6.12
CA THR A 110 -1.05 -2.47 -5.08
C THR A 110 -2.17 -3.31 -5.72
N PRO A 111 -2.13 -4.65 -5.59
CA PRO A 111 -3.24 -5.48 -6.04
C PRO A 111 -4.55 -4.91 -5.51
N ARG A 112 -5.56 -4.78 -6.37
CA ARG A 112 -6.91 -4.49 -5.90
C ARG A 112 -7.23 -5.57 -4.89
N GLY A 113 -7.34 -5.18 -3.61
CA GLY A 113 -7.72 -6.10 -2.57
C GLY A 113 -8.93 -6.87 -3.08
N ILE A 114 -8.89 -8.20 -2.97
CA ILE A 114 -10.09 -9.01 -3.13
C ILE A 114 -11.10 -8.29 -2.26
N ALA A 115 -12.10 -7.65 -2.88
CA ALA A 115 -13.15 -7.01 -2.12
C ALA A 115 -13.56 -8.11 -1.15
N SER A 116 -13.48 -7.84 0.16
CA SER A 116 -14.24 -8.67 1.08
C SER A 116 -15.64 -8.52 0.54
N SER A 117 -16.08 -9.49 -0.24
CA SER A 117 -17.46 -9.65 -0.59
C SER A 117 -18.07 -9.82 0.78
N SER A 118 -18.53 -8.71 1.35
CA SER A 118 -19.46 -8.71 2.44
C SER A 118 -20.58 -9.57 1.91
N CYS A 119 -20.52 -10.84 2.33
CA CYS A 119 -21.48 -11.85 1.99
C CYS A 119 -22.82 -11.19 2.25
N HIS A 120 -23.55 -10.93 1.17
CA HIS A 120 -24.85 -10.32 1.27
C HIS A 120 -25.68 -11.24 2.17
N ARG A 121 -26.05 -10.68 3.34
CA ARG A 121 -26.94 -11.25 4.35
C ARG A 121 -26.28 -12.16 5.39
N CYS A 122 -25.83 -11.53 6.48
CA CYS A 122 -25.98 -12.08 7.81
C CYS A 122 -26.35 -10.95 8.78
N GLU A 123 -27.59 -10.48 8.67
CA GLU A 123 -28.24 -9.79 9.78
C GLU A 123 -28.50 -10.84 10.87
N HIS A 124 -27.54 -11.05 11.77
CA HIS A 124 -27.86 -11.43 13.13
C HIS A 124 -26.73 -11.01 14.07
N GLN A 125 -27.01 -9.91 14.76
CA GLN A 125 -26.63 -9.62 16.14
C GLN A 125 -25.14 -9.67 16.49
N GLY A 126 -24.54 -8.48 16.41
CA GLY A 126 -23.91 -7.85 17.57
C GLY A 126 -22.85 -8.66 18.31
N ARG A 127 -21.58 -8.38 17.99
CA ARG A 127 -20.55 -8.06 18.99
C ARG A 127 -19.29 -7.59 18.29
N HIS A 128 -19.05 -6.29 18.38
CA HIS A 128 -17.73 -5.71 18.20
C HIS A 128 -16.78 -6.39 19.22
N VAL A 129 -15.75 -7.05 18.74
CA VAL A 129 -14.55 -7.32 19.54
C VAL A 129 -13.42 -6.55 18.89
N VAL A 130 -13.12 -5.40 19.47
CA VAL A 130 -11.86 -4.69 19.31
C VAL A 130 -10.82 -5.52 20.07
N LEU A 131 -9.90 -6.17 19.37
CA LEU A 131 -8.74 -6.82 19.98
C LEU A 131 -7.55 -5.87 19.92
N LEU A 132 -7.42 -5.07 20.99
CA LEU A 132 -6.13 -4.51 21.41
C LEU A 132 -5.29 -5.68 21.94
N ALA A 133 -4.08 -5.86 21.41
CA ALA A 133 -3.06 -6.69 22.05
C ALA A 133 -2.71 -6.09 23.43
N PRO A 134 -2.39 -6.92 24.43
CA PRO A 134 -0.96 -7.17 24.65
C PRO A 134 -0.63 -8.61 25.10
N HIS A 135 0.64 -8.97 24.89
CA HIS A 135 1.41 -10.06 25.50
C HIS A 135 0.68 -10.95 26.53
N LEU A 136 0.49 -12.23 26.20
CA LEU A 136 0.47 -13.32 27.17
C LEU A 136 0.79 -14.66 26.51
N ASN A 137 1.78 -15.35 27.09
CA ASN A 137 2.18 -16.72 26.79
C ASN A 137 0.97 -17.66 26.75
N PHE A 138 0.75 -18.33 25.62
CA PHE A 138 -0.28 -19.36 25.50
C PHE A 138 0.34 -20.73 25.22
N ARG A 139 0.79 -21.41 26.29
CA ARG A 139 0.75 -22.87 26.32
C ARG A 139 -0.66 -23.26 26.74
N ARG A 140 -1.42 -23.93 25.85
CA ARG A 140 -2.20 -25.13 26.15
C ARG A 140 -2.91 -25.66 24.91
N HIS A 141 -2.79 -26.97 24.73
CA HIS A 141 -3.53 -27.80 23.80
C HIS A 141 -5.03 -27.56 23.90
N ALA A 142 -5.68 -27.21 22.79
CA ALA A 142 -7.12 -27.34 22.61
C ALA A 142 -7.39 -28.40 21.54
N ARG A 143 -8.04 -29.49 21.95
CA ARG A 143 -8.48 -30.59 21.09
C ARG A 143 -9.54 -30.07 20.11
N LEU A 144 -9.34 -30.35 18.82
CA LEU A 144 -10.30 -30.10 17.76
C LEU A 144 -11.55 -30.99 17.94
N GLY A 145 -12.63 -30.42 18.49
CA GLY A 145 -13.96 -31.00 18.40
C GLY A 145 -14.61 -30.62 17.07
N ARG A 146 -14.73 -31.56 16.13
CA ARG A 146 -15.50 -31.40 14.90
C ARG A 146 -16.99 -31.35 15.23
N VAL A 147 -17.61 -30.17 15.19
CA VAL A 147 -19.08 -30.05 15.17
C VAL A 147 -19.52 -30.03 13.71
N ARG A 148 -20.18 -31.11 13.26
CA ARG A 148 -20.90 -31.13 11.97
C ARG A 148 -22.33 -30.65 12.23
N HIS A 149 -22.69 -29.47 11.73
CA HIS A 149 -24.10 -29.06 11.64
C HIS A 149 -24.70 -29.58 10.32
N PRO A 150 -25.92 -30.14 10.34
CA PRO A 150 -26.61 -30.54 9.12
C PRO A 150 -27.16 -29.30 8.39
N CYS A 151 -26.59 -29.00 7.24
CA CYS A 151 -27.12 -28.02 6.30
C CYS A 151 -28.39 -28.64 5.64
N ARG A 152 -29.58 -28.26 6.11
CA ARG A 152 -30.84 -28.58 5.42
C ARG A 152 -30.90 -27.76 4.13
N ARG A 153 -30.61 -28.38 2.99
CA ARG A 153 -30.93 -27.83 1.67
C ARG A 153 -32.45 -27.85 1.49
N HIS A 154 -33.09 -26.68 1.50
CA HIS A 154 -34.44 -26.55 0.96
C HIS A 154 -34.35 -26.58 -0.56
N HIS A 155 -34.81 -27.68 -1.16
CA HIS A 155 -35.15 -27.74 -2.58
C HIS A 155 -36.46 -26.97 -2.80
N PRO A 156 -36.54 -26.02 -3.75
CA PRO A 156 -37.84 -25.59 -4.25
C PRO A 156 -38.42 -26.72 -5.11
N ALA A 157 -39.65 -27.13 -4.78
CA ALA A 157 -40.42 -28.10 -5.55
C ALA A 157 -40.66 -27.57 -6.97
N SER A 158 -40.33 -28.41 -7.94
CA SER A 158 -40.61 -28.21 -9.36
C SER A 158 -42.13 -28.28 -9.59
N GLN A 159 -42.68 -27.21 -10.16
CA GLN A 159 -44.02 -27.21 -10.71
C GLN A 159 -44.00 -27.97 -12.04
N HIS A 160 -44.76 -29.07 -12.13
CA HIS A 160 -45.09 -29.70 -13.40
C HIS A 160 -46.56 -30.16 -13.43
N ARG A 161 -47.27 -29.60 -14.43
CA ARG A 161 -48.52 -30.06 -15.09
C ARG A 161 -49.79 -29.98 -14.23
N PHE A 162 -50.90 -29.46 -14.74
CA PHE A 162 -51.63 -29.98 -15.89
C PHE A 162 -52.24 -28.90 -16.80
N ALA A 163 -52.20 -29.22 -18.10
CA ALA A 163 -53.09 -28.66 -19.11
C ALA A 163 -54.39 -29.48 -19.14
N GLN A 164 -55.53 -28.80 -19.12
CA GLN A 164 -56.69 -28.94 -20.01
C GLN A 164 -57.72 -27.89 -19.64
#